data_AF-A0ABD5S558-F1
#
_entry.id   AF-A0ABD5S558-F1
#
_cell.length_a   1.000
_cell.length_b   1.000
_cell.length_c   1.000
_cell.angle_alpha   90.00
_cell.angle_beta   90.00
_cell.angle_gamma   90.00
#
_symmetry.space_group_name_H-M   'P 1'
#
loop_
_entity.id
_entity.type
_entity.pdbx_description
1 polymer ?
#
loop_
_entity_poly.entity_id
_entity_poly.type
_entity_poly.pdbx_seq_one_letter_code
_entity_poly.pdbx_strand_id
1 'polypeptide(L)'
;LTVAGSGTDTVLRGDGNGSVVHVRADRVALRDLRIEGVGDVGSRRSDRPAPVDWDTNVQLAYGYGDAAVVLDGSNGSVVSNVAIDTDASGVVVRGSDRSVLDNLTVRGAPTPREGFMGAILIGGRSVVQDSTFVDGRDGVYAHRADGSVIRDNRMTGGRYGVHEMYTSHTLVADNVVRGTLTGVIVMTQPTDNVVVGNDVRTSEYGVVPAGRDSLYANNVLVDNGYGLQVSGDGNAFVDNAVVGNDVGVRTTDILPSSWVLRNDVVGNGERVESEIGPLRTWSHRGVGNYWGPLPLVDADGDGVYDRGYQPTGAVDSRLGETPG
;
A
#
# COMPACT_ATOMS: atom_id res chain seq x y z
N LEU A 1 -20.15 -18.10 -16.14
CA LEU A 1 -20.12 -17.55 -17.52
C LEU A 1 -18.69 -17.11 -17.79
N THR A 2 -18.18 -17.29 -19.01
CA THR A 2 -16.85 -16.77 -19.38
C THR A 2 -16.96 -15.91 -20.63
N VAL A 3 -16.46 -14.69 -20.52
CA VAL A 3 -16.26 -13.77 -21.65
C VAL A 3 -14.76 -13.72 -21.89
N ALA A 4 -14.31 -14.29 -23.01
CA ALA A 4 -12.91 -14.36 -23.39
C ALA A 4 -12.71 -13.70 -24.75
N GLY A 5 -11.74 -12.80 -24.84
CA GLY A 5 -11.30 -12.22 -26.11
C GLY A 5 -10.12 -12.98 -26.72
N SER A 6 -9.53 -12.36 -27.73
CA SER A 6 -8.31 -12.81 -28.41
C SER A 6 -7.13 -11.91 -28.04
N GLY A 7 -6.95 -11.63 -26.74
CA GLY A 7 -5.99 -10.66 -26.25
C GLY A 7 -6.44 -9.21 -26.46
N THR A 8 -5.50 -8.27 -26.44
CA THR A 8 -5.76 -6.83 -26.55
C THR A 8 -6.41 -6.39 -27.86
N ASP A 9 -6.41 -7.26 -28.88
CA ASP A 9 -7.12 -7.03 -30.16
C ASP A 9 -8.64 -7.06 -30.00
N THR A 10 -9.13 -7.75 -28.97
CA THR A 10 -10.55 -7.71 -28.58
C THR A 10 -10.79 -6.52 -27.68
N VAL A 11 -11.63 -5.60 -28.13
CA VAL A 11 -11.94 -4.35 -27.42
C VAL A 11 -13.40 -4.31 -27.02
N LEU A 12 -13.67 -4.16 -25.73
CA LEU A 12 -14.97 -3.72 -25.21
C LEU A 12 -14.92 -2.19 -25.06
N ARG A 13 -15.65 -1.48 -25.93
CA ARG A 13 -15.69 -0.02 -25.95
C ARG A 13 -17.02 0.47 -25.37
N GLY A 14 -16.96 1.15 -24.23
CA GLY A 14 -18.08 1.92 -23.69
C GLY A 14 -18.33 3.21 -24.49
N ASP A 15 -19.45 3.85 -24.21
CA ASP A 15 -19.89 5.10 -24.85
C ASP A 15 -19.40 6.36 -24.11
N GLY A 16 -18.55 6.20 -23.08
CA GLY A 16 -18.12 7.28 -22.21
C GLY A 16 -19.18 7.70 -21.19
N ASN A 17 -20.24 6.92 -20.97
CA ASN A 17 -21.30 7.23 -20.02
C ASN A 17 -21.64 6.03 -19.14
N GLY A 18 -20.82 5.80 -18.11
CA GLY A 18 -21.05 4.75 -17.13
C GLY A 18 -19.91 3.74 -17.05
N SER A 19 -20.19 2.65 -16.32
CA SER A 19 -19.32 1.48 -16.30
C SER A 19 -19.52 0.60 -17.54
N VAL A 20 -18.46 -0.01 -18.05
CA VAL A 20 -18.53 -0.78 -19.32
C VAL A 20 -19.07 -2.20 -19.10
N VAL A 21 -18.54 -2.92 -18.10
CA VAL A 21 -18.96 -4.28 -17.78
C VAL A 21 -19.47 -4.34 -16.35
N HIS A 22 -20.73 -4.77 -16.17
CA HIS A 22 -21.33 -4.93 -14.84
C HIS A 22 -21.73 -6.38 -14.59
N VAL A 23 -21.05 -7.04 -13.65
CA VAL A 23 -21.20 -8.45 -13.33
C VAL A 23 -21.92 -8.60 -11.99
N ARG A 24 -23.07 -9.29 -12.00
CA ARG A 24 -23.86 -9.58 -10.78
C ARG A 24 -24.04 -11.07 -10.49
N ALA A 25 -23.61 -11.94 -11.41
CA ALA A 25 -23.69 -13.38 -11.22
C ALA A 25 -22.38 -13.92 -10.64
N ASP A 26 -22.44 -14.94 -9.80
CA ASP A 26 -21.26 -15.62 -9.28
C ASP A 26 -20.49 -16.36 -10.38
N ARG A 27 -19.19 -16.58 -10.14
CA ARG A 27 -18.31 -17.42 -10.98
C ARG A 27 -18.32 -16.99 -12.45
N VAL A 28 -18.10 -15.70 -12.66
CA VAL A 28 -17.90 -15.11 -13.98
C VAL A 28 -16.43 -14.86 -14.21
N ALA A 29 -15.95 -15.18 -15.40
CA ALA A 29 -14.59 -14.87 -15.82
C ALA A 29 -14.63 -13.88 -16.99
N LEU A 30 -13.88 -12.78 -16.88
CA LEU A 30 -13.60 -11.82 -17.95
C LEU A 30 -12.12 -11.86 -18.24
N ARG A 31 -11.73 -12.16 -19.48
CA ARG A 31 -10.31 -12.36 -19.80
C ARG A 31 -9.90 -12.06 -21.22
N ASP A 32 -8.61 -11.83 -21.38
CA ASP A 32 -7.92 -11.76 -22.68
C ASP A 32 -8.51 -10.66 -23.59
N LEU A 33 -8.64 -9.43 -23.07
CA LEU A 33 -9.26 -8.31 -23.80
C LEU A 33 -8.80 -6.94 -23.30
N ARG A 34 -9.16 -5.88 -24.03
CA ARG A 34 -9.01 -4.48 -23.63
C ARG A 34 -10.36 -3.83 -23.39
N ILE A 35 -10.43 -2.92 -22.42
CA ILE A 35 -11.61 -2.10 -22.13
C ILE A 35 -11.25 -0.62 -22.20
N GLU A 36 -12.09 0.16 -22.88
CA GLU A 36 -11.95 1.61 -23.00
C GLU A 36 -13.33 2.28 -23.07
N GLY A 37 -13.38 3.62 -23.00
CA GLY A 37 -14.64 4.37 -23.07
C GLY A 37 -15.48 4.26 -21.79
N VAL A 38 -14.81 4.17 -20.63
CA VAL A 38 -15.43 4.33 -19.31
C VAL A 38 -15.90 5.77 -19.15
N GLY A 39 -16.97 5.99 -18.39
CA GLY A 39 -17.45 7.33 -18.08
C GLY A 39 -16.55 8.15 -17.16
N ASP A 40 -17.10 9.27 -16.69
CA ASP A 40 -16.36 10.30 -15.97
C ASP A 40 -15.85 9.85 -14.59
N VAL A 41 -14.81 10.54 -14.11
CA VAL A 41 -14.24 10.34 -12.78
C VAL A 41 -15.23 10.72 -11.68
N GLY A 42 -15.29 9.85 -10.67
CA GLY A 42 -16.13 10.03 -9.50
C GLY A 42 -17.44 9.29 -9.61
N SER A 43 -18.35 9.58 -8.68
CA SER A 43 -19.57 8.80 -8.47
C SER A 43 -20.80 9.69 -8.60
N ARG A 44 -21.77 9.29 -9.43
CA ARG A 44 -23.01 10.03 -9.65
C ARG A 44 -23.88 9.99 -8.39
N ARG A 45 -24.43 11.14 -7.97
CA ARG A 45 -25.28 11.25 -6.77
C ARG A 45 -26.56 10.41 -6.85
N SER A 46 -27.07 10.12 -8.05
CA SER A 46 -28.29 9.32 -8.27
C SER A 46 -28.12 7.86 -7.90
N ASP A 47 -26.89 7.34 -7.94
CA ASP A 47 -26.62 5.90 -7.87
C ASP A 47 -26.19 5.45 -6.47
N ARG A 48 -26.22 6.39 -5.51
CA ARG A 48 -25.83 6.16 -4.11
C ARG A 48 -27.08 5.97 -3.23
N PRO A 49 -27.12 4.91 -2.40
CA PRO A 49 -27.94 4.91 -1.19
C PRO A 49 -27.75 6.18 -0.34
N ALA A 50 -28.77 6.58 0.43
CA ALA A 50 -28.63 7.70 1.37
C ALA A 50 -27.55 7.37 2.43
N PRO A 51 -26.57 8.25 2.68
CA PRO A 51 -25.53 7.96 3.65
C PRO A 51 -26.08 7.90 5.07
N VAL A 52 -25.66 6.89 5.84
CA VAL A 52 -26.10 6.71 7.23
C VAL A 52 -24.98 7.08 8.22
N ASP A 53 -23.71 6.92 7.82
CA ASP A 53 -22.52 7.35 8.56
C ASP A 53 -21.36 7.75 7.62
N TRP A 54 -20.25 8.26 8.19
CA TRP A 54 -19.06 8.69 7.44
C TRP A 54 -18.44 7.53 6.65
N ASP A 55 -18.51 6.34 7.21
CA ASP A 55 -17.95 5.15 6.62
C ASP A 55 -18.69 4.71 5.34
N THR A 56 -20.01 4.69 5.43
CA THR A 56 -20.93 4.52 4.32
C THR A 56 -20.69 5.60 3.27
N ASN A 57 -20.42 6.86 3.67
CA ASN A 57 -20.07 7.91 2.71
C ASN A 57 -18.81 7.59 1.90
N VAL A 58 -17.78 7.00 2.50
CA VAL A 58 -16.55 6.58 1.81
C VAL A 58 -16.85 5.43 0.85
N GLN A 59 -17.58 4.41 1.29
CA GLN A 59 -17.99 3.29 0.42
C GLN A 59 -18.84 3.78 -0.77
N LEU A 60 -19.75 4.73 -0.53
CA LEU A 60 -20.61 5.32 -1.56
C LEU A 60 -19.84 6.24 -2.52
N ALA A 61 -18.84 6.97 -2.03
CA ALA A 61 -18.03 7.86 -2.85
C ALA A 61 -17.07 7.10 -3.77
N TYR A 62 -16.53 5.96 -3.31
CA TYR A 62 -15.53 5.19 -4.05
C TYR A 62 -16.10 3.97 -4.80
N GLY A 63 -17.01 3.21 -4.18
CA GLY A 63 -17.52 1.95 -4.74
C GLY A 63 -18.62 2.07 -5.79
N TYR A 64 -19.10 3.29 -6.06
CA TYR A 64 -20.19 3.57 -7.01
C TYR A 64 -19.77 4.61 -8.06
N GLY A 65 -18.46 4.74 -8.30
CA GLY A 65 -17.95 5.47 -9.45
C GLY A 65 -18.02 4.65 -10.74
N ASP A 66 -17.84 5.32 -11.87
CA ASP A 66 -17.70 4.60 -13.14
C ASP A 66 -16.43 3.75 -13.17
N ALA A 67 -16.53 2.57 -13.77
CA ALA A 67 -15.43 1.62 -13.86
C ALA A 67 -15.43 0.84 -15.17
N ALA A 68 -14.26 0.37 -15.61
CA ALA A 68 -14.20 -0.56 -16.73
C ALA A 68 -14.94 -1.87 -16.40
N VAL A 69 -14.75 -2.38 -15.18
CA VAL A 69 -15.43 -3.58 -14.68
C VAL A 69 -15.97 -3.36 -13.28
N VAL A 70 -17.24 -3.71 -13.05
CA VAL A 70 -17.84 -3.77 -11.72
C VAL A 70 -18.25 -5.21 -11.42
N LEU A 71 -17.69 -5.79 -10.37
CA LEU A 71 -18.13 -7.04 -9.76
C LEU A 71 -18.97 -6.67 -8.53
N ASP A 72 -20.29 -6.88 -8.61
CA ASP A 72 -21.26 -6.44 -7.59
C ASP A 72 -22.05 -7.64 -7.07
N GLY A 73 -21.71 -8.10 -5.87
CA GLY A 73 -22.24 -9.36 -5.31
C GLY A 73 -21.90 -10.60 -6.13
N SER A 74 -20.78 -10.57 -6.88
CA SER A 74 -20.36 -11.58 -7.84
C SER A 74 -19.22 -12.42 -7.27
N ASN A 75 -19.55 -13.44 -6.49
CA ASN A 75 -18.57 -14.22 -5.73
C ASN A 75 -17.79 -15.19 -6.62
N GLY A 76 -16.51 -15.36 -6.33
CA GLY A 76 -15.64 -16.30 -7.04
C GLY A 76 -15.42 -15.93 -8.51
N SER A 77 -15.53 -14.64 -8.85
CA SER A 77 -15.33 -14.13 -10.20
C SER A 77 -13.89 -13.71 -10.44
N VAL A 78 -13.47 -13.74 -11.71
CA VAL A 78 -12.09 -13.51 -12.13
C VAL A 78 -12.07 -12.46 -13.25
N VAL A 79 -11.17 -11.48 -13.12
CA VAL A 79 -10.77 -10.59 -14.20
C VAL A 79 -9.29 -10.82 -14.43
N SER A 80 -8.93 -11.39 -15.59
CA SER A 80 -7.56 -11.84 -15.83
C SER A 80 -7.04 -11.46 -17.21
N ASN A 81 -5.79 -10.97 -17.31
CA ASN A 81 -5.20 -10.56 -18.60
C ASN A 81 -6.07 -9.52 -19.32
N VAL A 82 -6.38 -8.43 -18.62
CA VAL A 82 -7.24 -7.35 -19.13
C VAL A 82 -6.49 -6.03 -19.08
N ALA A 83 -6.46 -5.32 -20.22
CA ALA A 83 -5.91 -3.97 -20.33
C ALA A 83 -7.04 -2.93 -20.23
N ILE A 84 -6.83 -1.88 -19.45
CA ILE A 84 -7.82 -0.83 -19.18
C ILE A 84 -7.15 0.53 -19.31
N ASP A 85 -7.73 1.38 -20.14
CA ASP A 85 -7.35 2.80 -20.27
C ASP A 85 -8.54 3.66 -19.80
N THR A 86 -8.40 4.36 -18.68
CA THR A 86 -9.50 5.12 -18.06
C THR A 86 -9.00 6.17 -17.08
N ASP A 87 -9.62 7.35 -17.07
CA ASP A 87 -9.40 8.32 -16.00
C ASP A 87 -10.18 7.94 -14.72
N ALA A 88 -11.33 7.27 -14.87
CA ALA A 88 -12.16 6.76 -13.79
C ALA A 88 -11.58 5.47 -13.15
N SER A 89 -12.42 4.58 -12.62
CA SER A 89 -11.92 3.36 -11.95
C SER A 89 -11.56 2.26 -12.95
N GLY A 90 -10.53 1.47 -12.66
CA GLY A 90 -10.26 0.26 -13.44
C GLY A 90 -11.27 -0.84 -13.13
N VAL A 91 -11.09 -1.51 -11.98
CA VAL A 91 -11.98 -2.58 -11.52
C VAL A 91 -12.53 -2.27 -10.13
N VAL A 92 -13.85 -2.33 -9.99
CA VAL A 92 -14.54 -2.20 -8.70
C VAL A 92 -15.10 -3.56 -8.29
N VAL A 93 -14.66 -4.05 -7.14
CA VAL A 93 -15.16 -5.25 -6.48
C VAL A 93 -15.96 -4.81 -5.26
N ARG A 94 -17.28 -4.93 -5.33
CA ARG A 94 -18.21 -4.48 -4.29
C ARG A 94 -19.03 -5.66 -3.79
N GLY A 95 -18.94 -5.93 -2.48
CA GLY A 95 -19.69 -6.99 -1.81
C GLY A 95 -19.46 -8.39 -2.43
N SER A 96 -18.32 -8.61 -3.09
CA SER A 96 -18.00 -9.83 -3.81
C SER A 96 -16.84 -10.53 -3.12
N ASP A 97 -17.05 -11.77 -2.69
CA ASP A 97 -16.07 -12.57 -1.96
C ASP A 97 -15.32 -13.54 -2.89
N ARG A 98 -14.03 -13.75 -2.62
CA ARG A 98 -13.11 -14.59 -3.42
C ARG A 98 -12.95 -14.12 -4.87
N SER A 99 -12.92 -12.80 -5.08
CA SER A 99 -12.64 -12.25 -6.41
C SER A 99 -11.14 -12.33 -6.71
N VAL A 100 -10.77 -12.56 -7.97
CA VAL A 100 -9.37 -12.57 -8.40
C VAL A 100 -9.18 -11.57 -9.54
N LEU A 101 -8.29 -10.60 -9.31
CA LEU A 101 -7.82 -9.64 -10.29
C LEU A 101 -6.36 -10.01 -10.61
N ASP A 102 -6.12 -10.53 -11.81
CA ASP A 102 -4.86 -11.18 -12.16
C ASP A 102 -4.31 -10.62 -13.47
N ASN A 103 -3.03 -10.26 -13.50
CA ASN A 103 -2.39 -9.78 -14.72
C ASN A 103 -3.18 -8.65 -15.42
N LEU A 104 -3.61 -7.65 -14.65
CA LEU A 104 -4.25 -6.46 -15.18
C LEU A 104 -3.20 -5.45 -15.63
N THR A 105 -3.50 -4.66 -16.65
CA THR A 105 -2.79 -3.41 -16.92
C THR A 105 -3.79 -2.26 -16.89
N VAL A 106 -3.72 -1.41 -15.88
CA VAL A 106 -4.60 -0.24 -15.75
C VAL A 106 -3.78 1.03 -15.91
N ARG A 107 -4.14 1.85 -16.88
CA ARG A 107 -3.56 3.18 -17.11
C ARG A 107 -4.59 4.23 -16.73
N GLY A 108 -4.27 4.96 -15.67
CA GLY A 108 -5.08 6.01 -15.08
C GLY A 108 -4.83 7.39 -15.69
N ALA A 109 -5.53 8.40 -15.16
CA ALA A 109 -5.30 9.79 -15.52
C ALA A 109 -3.88 10.26 -15.10
N PRO A 110 -3.27 11.24 -15.81
CA PRO A 110 -1.90 11.69 -15.54
C PRO A 110 -1.65 12.25 -14.14
N THR A 111 -2.69 12.72 -13.44
CA THR A 111 -2.56 13.22 -12.08
C THR A 111 -3.57 12.57 -11.11
N PRO A 112 -3.22 12.42 -9.82
CA PRO A 112 -4.12 11.83 -8.83
C PRO A 112 -5.44 12.59 -8.63
N ARG A 113 -5.45 13.89 -8.92
CA ARG A 113 -6.64 14.75 -8.77
C ARG A 113 -7.64 14.51 -9.89
N GLU A 114 -7.14 14.30 -11.10
CA GLU A 114 -7.94 14.03 -12.29
C GLU A 114 -8.40 12.58 -12.35
N GLY A 115 -7.62 11.66 -11.77
CA GLY A 115 -7.90 10.22 -11.84
C GLY A 115 -8.66 9.62 -10.65
N PHE A 116 -8.88 8.31 -10.78
CA PHE A 116 -9.41 7.44 -9.73
C PHE A 116 -8.55 6.18 -9.53
N MET A 117 -9.07 5.18 -8.81
CA MET A 117 -8.29 4.02 -8.41
C MET A 117 -8.22 2.93 -9.48
N GLY A 118 -7.08 2.26 -9.58
CA GLY A 118 -6.87 1.13 -10.48
C GLY A 118 -7.75 -0.07 -10.13
N ALA A 119 -7.70 -0.50 -8.88
CA ALA A 119 -8.61 -1.50 -8.32
C ALA A 119 -9.21 -1.03 -6.99
N ILE A 120 -10.49 -1.31 -6.79
CA ILE A 120 -11.25 -1.00 -5.56
C ILE A 120 -11.82 -2.28 -5.00
N LEU A 121 -11.53 -2.59 -3.75
CA LEU A 121 -12.03 -3.76 -3.02
C LEU A 121 -12.88 -3.28 -1.84
N ILE A 122 -14.18 -3.60 -1.85
CA ILE A 122 -15.11 -3.17 -0.79
C ILE A 122 -15.87 -4.37 -0.24
N GLY A 123 -15.66 -4.64 1.05
CA GLY A 123 -16.48 -5.56 1.85
C GLY A 123 -16.24 -7.06 1.64
N GLY A 124 -15.40 -7.47 0.68
CA GLY A 124 -15.17 -8.87 0.35
C GLY A 124 -13.70 -9.18 0.07
N ARG A 125 -13.25 -10.39 0.43
CA ARG A 125 -11.86 -10.79 0.25
C ARG A 125 -11.54 -10.98 -1.22
N SER A 126 -10.41 -10.42 -1.65
CA SER A 126 -9.97 -10.51 -3.04
C SER A 126 -8.48 -10.77 -3.13
N VAL A 127 -8.05 -11.29 -4.28
CA VAL A 127 -6.64 -11.37 -4.65
C VAL A 127 -6.41 -10.39 -5.78
N VAL A 128 -5.43 -9.49 -5.62
CA VAL A 128 -4.91 -8.64 -6.69
C VAL A 128 -3.45 -8.99 -6.89
N GLN A 129 -3.13 -9.57 -8.05
CA GLN A 129 -1.80 -10.08 -8.30
C GLN A 129 -1.30 -9.85 -9.73
N ASP A 130 0.02 -9.88 -9.87
CA ASP A 130 0.72 -9.84 -11.15
C ASP A 130 0.31 -8.65 -12.05
N SER A 131 -0.24 -7.60 -11.44
CA SER A 131 -0.89 -6.50 -12.17
C SER A 131 -0.03 -5.24 -12.19
N THR A 132 -0.21 -4.43 -13.24
CA THR A 132 0.47 -3.16 -13.42
C THR A 132 -0.53 -2.01 -13.38
N PHE A 133 -0.29 -1.06 -12.47
CA PHE A 133 -1.06 0.17 -12.31
C PHE A 133 -0.17 1.37 -12.62
N VAL A 134 -0.54 2.16 -13.61
CA VAL A 134 0.22 3.33 -14.05
C VAL A 134 -0.65 4.57 -13.90
N ASP A 135 -0.14 5.56 -13.17
CA ASP A 135 -0.82 6.82 -12.87
C ASP A 135 -2.20 6.61 -12.21
N GLY A 136 -3.10 7.59 -12.34
CA GLY A 136 -4.36 7.63 -11.60
C GLY A 136 -4.19 8.10 -10.16
N ARG A 137 -5.17 7.78 -9.30
CA ARG A 137 -5.18 8.20 -7.90
C ARG A 137 -4.50 7.19 -7.01
N ASP A 138 -5.02 5.98 -6.88
CA ASP A 138 -4.42 4.93 -6.06
C ASP A 138 -4.33 3.64 -6.89
N GLY A 139 -3.29 2.83 -6.73
CA GLY A 139 -3.13 1.55 -7.44
C GLY A 139 -4.21 0.56 -7.02
N VAL A 140 -4.14 0.11 -5.76
CA VAL A 140 -5.15 -0.74 -5.13
C VAL A 140 -5.68 -0.07 -3.87
N TYR A 141 -6.99 0.14 -3.84
CA TYR A 141 -7.72 0.63 -2.67
C TYR A 141 -8.56 -0.49 -2.06
N ALA A 142 -8.36 -0.76 -0.77
CA ALA A 142 -9.10 -1.76 -0.01
C ALA A 142 -9.84 -1.11 1.16
N HIS A 143 -11.14 -1.43 1.28
CA HIS A 143 -12.00 -0.92 2.34
C HIS A 143 -12.89 -2.04 2.91
N ARG A 144 -12.65 -2.42 4.18
CA ARG A 144 -13.27 -3.60 4.81
C ARG A 144 -13.17 -4.86 3.95
N ALA A 145 -12.04 -5.01 3.26
CA ALA A 145 -11.78 -6.16 2.41
C ALA A 145 -10.89 -7.17 3.14
N ASP A 146 -11.26 -7.51 4.39
CA ASP A 146 -10.41 -8.31 5.29
C ASP A 146 -9.99 -9.64 4.64
N GLY A 147 -8.77 -10.08 4.92
CA GLY A 147 -8.24 -11.32 4.34
C GLY A 147 -7.83 -11.22 2.87
N SER A 148 -7.79 -10.01 2.30
CA SER A 148 -7.33 -9.80 0.92
C SER A 148 -5.82 -9.98 0.78
N VAL A 149 -5.41 -10.39 -0.41
CA VAL A 149 -4.00 -10.54 -0.80
C VAL A 149 -3.69 -9.61 -1.95
N ILE A 150 -2.69 -8.74 -1.78
CA ILE A 150 -2.24 -7.78 -2.78
C ILE A 150 -0.76 -8.04 -2.99
N ARG A 151 -0.40 -8.76 -4.07
CA ARG A 151 0.98 -9.24 -4.26
C ARG A 151 1.52 -9.17 -5.66
N ASP A 152 2.85 -9.10 -5.80
CA ASP A 152 3.53 -9.18 -7.10
C ASP A 152 3.09 -8.10 -8.11
N ASN A 153 2.54 -6.97 -7.62
CA ASN A 153 2.06 -5.90 -8.48
C ASN A 153 3.16 -4.85 -8.73
N ARG A 154 3.04 -4.13 -9.84
CA ARG A 154 3.85 -2.96 -10.18
C ARG A 154 2.99 -1.71 -10.19
N MET A 155 3.36 -0.72 -9.40
CA MET A 155 2.62 0.53 -9.25
C MET A 155 3.57 1.70 -9.49
N THR A 156 3.19 2.60 -10.39
CA THR A 156 4.03 3.76 -10.72
C THR A 156 3.20 5.00 -10.88
N GLY A 157 3.62 6.09 -10.24
CA GLY A 157 2.85 7.33 -10.21
C GLY A 157 1.62 7.22 -9.32
N GLY A 158 0.87 8.32 -9.24
CA GLY A 158 -0.31 8.37 -8.39
C GLY A 158 -0.03 8.82 -6.95
N ARG A 159 -1.08 8.76 -6.13
CA ARG A 159 -1.04 9.10 -4.72
C ARG A 159 -0.58 7.90 -3.91
N TYR A 160 -1.32 6.80 -3.91
CA TYR A 160 -0.95 5.62 -3.11
C TYR A 160 -0.77 4.37 -3.97
N GLY A 161 0.28 3.58 -3.72
CA GLY A 161 0.39 2.25 -4.33
C GLY A 161 -0.70 1.33 -3.80
N VAL A 162 -0.58 0.96 -2.52
CA VAL A 162 -1.59 0.20 -1.78
C VAL A 162 -2.19 1.08 -0.68
N HIS A 163 -3.52 1.20 -0.67
CA HIS A 163 -4.27 2.04 0.26
C HIS A 163 -5.32 1.20 1.00
N GLU A 164 -5.06 0.90 2.27
CA GLU A 164 -5.96 0.11 3.12
C GLU A 164 -6.69 1.00 4.14
N MET A 165 -8.02 0.88 4.17
CA MET A 165 -8.88 1.49 5.18
C MET A 165 -9.76 0.42 5.84
N TYR A 166 -9.80 0.38 7.17
CA TYR A 166 -10.58 -0.55 7.99
C TYR A 166 -10.43 -2.00 7.54
N THR A 167 -9.24 -2.38 7.08
CA THR A 167 -8.98 -3.68 6.47
C THR A 167 -7.92 -4.43 7.25
N SER A 168 -8.28 -5.57 7.81
CA SER A 168 -7.48 -6.42 8.70
C SER A 168 -7.14 -7.77 8.05
N HIS A 169 -6.17 -8.48 8.63
CA HIS A 169 -5.74 -9.82 8.16
C HIS A 169 -5.27 -9.86 6.70
N THR A 170 -4.71 -8.77 6.18
CA THR A 170 -4.26 -8.71 4.78
C THR A 170 -2.83 -9.21 4.61
N LEU A 171 -2.51 -9.63 3.39
CA LEU A 171 -1.15 -9.85 2.94
C LEU A 171 -0.84 -8.87 1.80
N VAL A 172 0.05 -7.92 2.07
CA VAL A 172 0.61 -7.01 1.06
C VAL A 172 2.06 -7.42 0.82
N ALA A 173 2.30 -8.14 -0.27
CA ALA A 173 3.58 -8.85 -0.47
C ALA A 173 4.25 -8.58 -1.81
N ASP A 174 5.57 -8.39 -1.81
CA ASP A 174 6.39 -8.42 -3.04
C ASP A 174 5.93 -7.44 -4.14
N ASN A 175 5.30 -6.32 -3.74
CA ASN A 175 4.90 -5.27 -4.68
C ASN A 175 6.07 -4.33 -4.95
N VAL A 176 6.14 -3.82 -6.19
CA VAL A 176 7.13 -2.84 -6.63
C VAL A 176 6.42 -1.50 -6.83
N VAL A 177 6.71 -0.53 -5.96
CA VAL A 177 6.06 0.79 -5.98
C VAL A 177 7.07 1.92 -6.23
N ARG A 178 6.78 2.81 -7.18
CA ARG A 178 7.69 3.88 -7.62
C ARG A 178 6.97 5.19 -7.82
N GLY A 179 7.58 6.31 -7.40
CA GLY A 179 7.09 7.64 -7.80
C GLY A 179 5.70 7.98 -7.28
N THR A 180 5.32 7.43 -6.13
CA THR A 180 4.01 7.67 -5.49
C THR A 180 4.14 8.71 -4.37
N LEU A 181 3.02 9.26 -3.89
CA LEU A 181 3.03 9.97 -2.60
C LEU A 181 3.29 8.98 -1.45
N THR A 182 2.64 7.82 -1.42
CA THR A 182 2.92 6.78 -0.43
C THR A 182 2.91 5.39 -1.05
N GLY A 183 3.93 4.59 -0.78
CA GLY A 183 4.03 3.24 -1.33
C GLY A 183 2.93 2.33 -0.83
N VAL A 184 2.93 2.08 0.49
CA VAL A 184 1.90 1.32 1.20
C VAL A 184 1.41 2.14 2.38
N ILE A 185 0.10 2.38 2.45
CA ILE A 185 -0.54 3.08 3.56
C ILE A 185 -1.65 2.23 4.15
N VAL A 186 -1.55 2.02 5.46
CA VAL A 186 -2.54 1.30 6.29
C VAL A 186 -3.17 2.32 7.21
N MET A 187 -4.50 2.39 7.24
CA MET A 187 -5.22 3.41 8.00
C MET A 187 -6.35 2.81 8.83
N THR A 188 -6.83 3.57 9.82
CA THR A 188 -8.11 3.36 10.53
C THR A 188 -8.20 2.09 11.39
N GLN A 189 -7.16 1.88 12.20
CA GLN A 189 -7.10 0.89 13.28
C GLN A 189 -7.33 -0.60 12.88
N PRO A 190 -6.68 -1.12 11.82
CA PRO A 190 -6.74 -2.54 11.51
C PRO A 190 -5.89 -3.39 12.46
N THR A 191 -5.98 -4.70 12.30
CA THR A 191 -5.20 -5.67 13.08
C THR A 191 -4.66 -6.78 12.18
N ASP A 192 -3.55 -7.40 12.60
CA ASP A 192 -3.03 -8.64 12.01
C ASP A 192 -2.70 -8.54 10.51
N ASN A 193 -2.28 -7.38 10.01
CA ASN A 193 -1.82 -7.23 8.63
C ASN A 193 -0.37 -7.66 8.48
N VAL A 194 -0.02 -8.20 7.31
CA VAL A 194 1.32 -8.63 6.96
C VAL A 194 1.77 -7.88 5.71
N VAL A 195 2.68 -6.93 5.89
CA VAL A 195 3.26 -6.10 4.82
C VAL A 195 4.73 -6.48 4.66
N VAL A 196 5.03 -7.30 3.64
CA VAL A 196 6.33 -7.96 3.53
C VAL A 196 6.93 -7.95 2.14
N GLY A 197 8.27 -7.86 2.02
CA GLY A 197 8.95 -7.99 0.73
C GLY A 197 8.69 -6.87 -0.27
N ASN A 198 7.95 -5.81 0.11
CA ASN A 198 7.62 -4.73 -0.81
C ASN A 198 8.87 -3.88 -1.08
N ASP A 199 9.09 -3.56 -2.36
CA ASP A 199 10.17 -2.67 -2.80
C ASP A 199 9.54 -1.31 -3.15
N VAL A 200 9.72 -0.32 -2.27
CA VAL A 200 9.20 1.04 -2.43
C VAL A 200 10.36 2.01 -2.59
N ARG A 201 10.39 2.72 -3.72
CA ARG A 201 11.43 3.71 -3.99
C ARG A 201 10.91 5.00 -4.57
N THR A 202 11.71 6.05 -4.42
CA THR A 202 11.50 7.36 -5.05
C THR A 202 10.08 7.88 -4.83
N SER A 203 9.54 7.65 -3.62
CA SER A 203 8.21 8.09 -3.19
C SER A 203 8.35 9.04 -2.01
N GLU A 204 7.33 9.85 -1.71
CA GLU A 204 7.41 10.72 -0.53
C GLU A 204 7.43 9.90 0.77
N TYR A 205 6.57 8.87 0.87
CA TYR A 205 6.52 7.95 2.00
C TYR A 205 6.66 6.50 1.52
N GLY A 206 7.53 5.72 2.16
CA GLY A 206 7.71 4.30 1.87
C GLY A 206 6.53 3.46 2.38
N VAL A 207 6.52 3.21 3.70
CA VAL A 207 5.45 2.47 4.39
C VAL A 207 4.93 3.28 5.57
N VAL A 208 3.61 3.48 5.61
CA VAL A 208 2.88 4.18 6.67
C VAL A 208 1.90 3.22 7.33
N PRO A 209 2.22 2.69 8.52
CA PRO A 209 1.38 1.73 9.21
C PRO A 209 0.34 2.40 10.11
N ALA A 210 -0.73 1.67 10.41
CA ALA A 210 -1.67 2.01 11.47
C ALA A 210 -2.23 0.73 12.09
N GLY A 211 -2.94 0.88 13.21
CA GLY A 211 -3.56 -0.26 13.88
C GLY A 211 -2.59 -1.00 14.79
N ARG A 212 -2.76 -2.31 14.90
CA ARG A 212 -2.05 -3.12 15.88
C ARG A 212 -1.70 -4.52 15.42
N ASP A 213 -0.82 -5.16 16.18
CA ASP A 213 -0.47 -6.59 16.06
C ASP A 213 -0.10 -7.01 14.62
N SER A 214 0.46 -6.07 13.84
CA SER A 214 0.78 -6.25 12.43
C SER A 214 2.28 -6.39 12.19
N LEU A 215 2.65 -7.10 11.13
CA LEU A 215 4.03 -7.37 10.74
C LEU A 215 4.42 -6.56 9.51
N TYR A 216 5.50 -5.79 9.62
CA TYR A 216 6.13 -5.04 8.55
C TYR A 216 7.57 -5.52 8.42
N ALA A 217 7.83 -6.43 7.47
CA ALA A 217 9.12 -7.10 7.42
C ALA A 217 9.72 -7.33 6.03
N ASN A 218 11.04 -7.32 5.94
CA ASN A 218 11.76 -7.54 4.67
C ASN A 218 11.38 -6.55 3.55
N ASN A 219 10.87 -5.37 3.90
CA ASN A 219 10.58 -4.34 2.90
C ASN A 219 11.87 -3.59 2.54
N VAL A 220 11.98 -3.21 1.27
CA VAL A 220 13.08 -2.41 0.73
C VAL A 220 12.57 -1.00 0.47
N LEU A 221 12.97 -0.06 1.32
CA LEU A 221 12.47 1.31 1.39
C LEU A 221 13.63 2.27 1.09
N VAL A 222 13.78 2.62 -0.19
CA VAL A 222 15.01 3.26 -0.71
C VAL A 222 14.72 4.59 -1.43
N ASP A 223 15.52 5.61 -1.16
CA ASP A 223 15.43 6.92 -1.82
C ASP A 223 14.03 7.56 -1.72
N ASN A 224 13.36 7.43 -0.56
CA ASN A 224 12.08 8.10 -0.28
C ASN A 224 12.28 9.36 0.57
N GLY A 225 11.27 10.22 0.67
CA GLY A 225 11.27 11.30 1.67
C GLY A 225 11.31 10.72 3.09
N TYR A 226 10.35 9.85 3.41
CA TYR A 226 10.30 9.09 4.66
C TYR A 226 10.33 7.60 4.33
N GLY A 227 11.30 6.86 4.86
CA GLY A 227 11.44 5.43 4.61
C GLY A 227 10.33 4.63 5.30
N LEU A 228 10.41 4.51 6.62
CA LEU A 228 9.48 3.74 7.43
C LEU A 228 8.87 4.60 8.54
N GLN A 229 7.55 4.65 8.64
CA GLN A 229 6.91 5.17 9.84
C GLN A 229 6.70 4.05 10.87
N VAL A 230 6.99 4.33 12.13
CA VAL A 230 6.73 3.46 13.28
C VAL A 230 5.58 4.06 14.06
N SER A 231 4.41 3.48 13.86
CA SER A 231 3.13 3.89 14.45
C SER A 231 2.27 2.67 14.77
N GLY A 232 1.22 2.89 15.55
CA GLY A 232 0.34 1.84 16.04
C GLY A 232 0.87 1.11 17.29
N ASP A 233 0.18 0.03 17.67
CA ASP A 233 0.34 -0.67 18.95
C ASP A 233 0.74 -2.13 18.74
N GLY A 234 1.83 -2.60 19.36
CA GLY A 234 2.23 -4.01 19.26
C GLY A 234 2.66 -4.46 17.86
N ASN A 235 2.99 -3.53 16.96
CA ASN A 235 3.45 -3.85 15.62
C ASN A 235 4.91 -4.33 15.64
N ALA A 236 5.28 -5.19 14.69
CA ALA A 236 6.65 -5.66 14.51
C ALA A 236 7.23 -5.14 13.20
N PHE A 237 8.32 -4.38 13.30
CA PHE A 237 9.08 -3.82 12.19
C PHE A 237 10.45 -4.50 12.13
N VAL A 238 10.60 -5.45 11.21
CA VAL A 238 11.67 -6.44 11.31
C VAL A 238 12.37 -6.70 9.98
N ASP A 239 13.70 -6.75 9.97
CA ASP A 239 14.48 -7.12 8.77
C ASP A 239 14.23 -6.21 7.54
N ASN A 240 13.81 -4.94 7.73
CA ASN A 240 13.61 -4.00 6.62
C ASN A 240 14.92 -3.29 6.24
N ALA A 241 15.11 -3.04 4.94
CA ALA A 241 16.18 -2.20 4.43
C ALA A 241 15.67 -0.78 4.18
N VAL A 242 16.11 0.17 5.02
CA VAL A 242 15.70 1.58 5.02
C VAL A 242 16.91 2.44 4.65
N VAL A 243 17.09 2.70 3.36
CA VAL A 243 18.37 3.20 2.82
C VAL A 243 18.20 4.47 2.00
N GLY A 244 19.04 5.48 2.25
CA GLY A 244 19.13 6.66 1.38
C GLY A 244 17.88 7.57 1.37
N ASN A 245 17.02 7.47 2.37
CA ASN A 245 15.83 8.32 2.50
C ASN A 245 16.20 9.68 3.11
N ASP A 246 15.39 10.73 2.92
CA ASP A 246 15.60 12.01 3.60
C ASP A 246 15.50 11.81 5.13
N VAL A 247 14.47 11.09 5.57
CA VAL A 247 14.29 10.56 6.92
C VAL A 247 14.13 9.05 6.85
N GLY A 248 15.02 8.31 7.51
CA GLY A 248 14.99 6.84 7.53
C GLY A 248 13.73 6.32 8.23
N VAL A 249 13.65 6.55 9.54
CA VAL A 249 12.52 6.12 10.37
C VAL A 249 11.85 7.31 11.03
N ARG A 250 10.52 7.40 10.95
CA ARG A 250 9.75 8.44 11.66
C ARG A 250 8.85 7.82 12.71
N THR A 251 8.86 8.35 13.94
CA THR A 251 7.99 7.86 15.01
C THR A 251 6.94 8.90 15.38
N THR A 252 5.66 8.54 15.34
CA THR A 252 4.54 9.49 15.56
C THR A 252 3.65 9.17 16.77
N ASP A 253 3.78 7.98 17.38
CA ASP A 253 2.92 7.55 18.49
C ASP A 253 3.69 7.23 19.78
N ILE A 254 3.04 7.46 20.94
CA ILE A 254 3.64 7.45 22.29
C ILE A 254 3.71 6.05 22.93
N LEU A 255 3.26 4.98 22.25
CA LEU A 255 3.14 3.65 22.86
C LEU A 255 4.30 2.72 22.43
N PRO A 256 5.31 2.48 23.29
CA PRO A 256 6.51 1.71 22.95
C PRO A 256 6.29 0.18 22.96
N SER A 257 5.08 -0.30 22.66
CA SER A 257 4.75 -1.73 22.60
C SER A 257 5.28 -2.41 21.34
N SER A 258 5.52 -1.65 20.27
CA SER A 258 6.05 -2.14 19.00
C SER A 258 7.51 -2.59 19.11
N TRP A 259 7.92 -3.52 18.25
CA TRP A 259 9.30 -4.00 18.13
C TRP A 259 9.93 -3.48 16.84
N VAL A 260 11.05 -2.77 16.93
CA VAL A 260 11.83 -2.35 15.75
C VAL A 260 13.21 -2.98 15.81
N LEU A 261 13.39 -4.10 15.11
CA LEU A 261 14.56 -4.98 15.27
C LEU A 261 15.14 -5.42 13.92
N ARG A 262 16.47 -5.56 13.86
CA ARG A 262 17.20 -6.09 12.70
C ARG A 262 16.96 -5.35 11.38
N ASN A 263 16.55 -4.08 11.45
CA ASN A 263 16.44 -3.26 10.25
C ASN A 263 17.80 -2.66 9.90
N ASP A 264 18.08 -2.54 8.60
CA ASP A 264 19.24 -1.84 8.08
C ASP A 264 18.85 -0.39 7.79
N VAL A 265 19.20 0.53 8.68
CA VAL A 265 18.89 1.97 8.57
C VAL A 265 20.16 2.72 8.23
N VAL A 266 20.45 2.85 6.94
CA VAL A 266 21.79 3.27 6.45
C VAL A 266 21.70 4.41 5.44
N GLY A 267 22.59 5.39 5.57
CA GLY A 267 22.76 6.45 4.55
C GLY A 267 21.57 7.40 4.40
N ASN A 268 20.63 7.40 5.34
CA ASN A 268 19.52 8.36 5.37
C ASN A 268 20.03 9.74 5.83
N GLY A 269 19.40 10.82 5.36
CA GLY A 269 19.74 12.21 5.74
C GLY A 269 19.60 12.42 7.25
N GLU A 270 18.45 12.04 7.79
CA GLU A 270 18.20 11.84 9.21
C GLU A 270 17.87 10.35 9.46
N ARG A 271 18.54 9.70 10.42
CA ARG A 271 18.30 8.27 10.69
C ARG A 271 16.92 8.03 11.29
N VAL A 272 16.60 8.80 12.32
CA VAL A 272 15.34 8.68 13.05
C VAL A 272 14.85 10.06 13.47
N GLU A 273 13.65 10.43 13.00
CA GLU A 273 12.92 11.59 13.49
C GLU A 273 11.92 11.14 14.57
N SER A 274 11.93 11.81 15.73
CA SER A 274 10.99 11.54 16.81
C SER A 274 10.51 12.81 17.51
N GLU A 275 9.19 13.03 17.50
CA GLU A 275 8.55 14.15 18.22
C GLU A 275 8.28 13.82 19.71
N ILE A 276 8.60 12.60 20.15
CA ILE A 276 8.12 12.03 21.42
C ILE A 276 9.28 11.82 22.43
N GLY A 277 10.49 12.21 22.07
CA GLY A 277 11.68 12.04 22.89
C GLY A 277 12.25 10.62 22.82
N PRO A 278 13.15 10.23 23.74
CA PRO A 278 13.88 8.97 23.61
C PRO A 278 13.00 7.72 23.74
N LEU A 279 12.97 6.89 22.69
CA LEU A 279 12.22 5.63 22.65
C LEU A 279 13.11 4.42 22.98
N ARG A 280 12.51 3.38 23.57
CA ARG A 280 13.17 2.10 23.89
C ARG A 280 12.83 0.94 22.94
N THR A 281 12.19 1.23 21.82
CA THR A 281 11.75 0.22 20.84
C THR A 281 12.87 -0.29 19.92
N TRP A 282 14.02 0.40 19.89
CA TRP A 282 15.13 0.16 18.97
C TRP A 282 15.96 -1.11 19.23
N SER A 283 15.74 -1.78 20.37
CA SER A 283 16.41 -3.02 20.70
C SER A 283 15.61 -3.84 21.72
N HIS A 284 15.76 -5.16 21.68
CA HIS A 284 15.17 -6.08 22.63
C HIS A 284 16.10 -7.25 22.90
N ARG A 285 16.43 -7.49 24.18
CA ARG A 285 17.27 -8.63 24.64
C ARG A 285 18.57 -8.82 23.84
N GLY A 286 19.28 -7.71 23.56
CA GLY A 286 20.55 -7.73 22.83
C GLY A 286 20.43 -7.73 21.31
N VAL A 287 19.22 -7.80 20.75
CA VAL A 287 18.97 -7.65 19.32
C VAL A 287 18.61 -6.18 19.04
N GLY A 288 19.32 -5.53 18.12
CA GLY A 288 19.07 -4.15 17.71
C GLY A 288 18.91 -4.02 16.20
N ASN A 289 18.99 -2.78 15.71
CA ASN A 289 19.04 -2.46 14.27
C ASN A 289 20.49 -2.17 13.86
N TYR A 290 20.78 -2.31 12.57
CA TYR A 290 22.04 -1.88 11.99
C TYR A 290 21.91 -0.44 11.50
N TRP A 291 22.75 0.46 12.02
CA TRP A 291 22.65 1.91 11.80
C TRP A 291 23.73 2.47 10.85
N GLY A 292 24.45 1.56 10.18
CA GLY A 292 25.67 1.87 9.46
C GLY A 292 26.87 2.11 10.39
N PRO A 293 28.01 2.58 9.84
CA PRO A 293 29.17 2.94 10.66
C PRO A 293 28.87 4.15 11.55
N LEU A 294 29.03 3.96 12.86
CA LEU A 294 28.93 4.99 13.89
C LEU A 294 30.30 5.16 14.59
N PRO A 295 30.61 6.36 15.15
CA PRO A 295 31.81 6.60 15.94
C PRO A 295 31.68 5.99 17.36
N LEU A 296 31.24 4.74 17.43
CA LEU A 296 31.09 3.96 18.65
C LEU A 296 32.17 2.88 18.69
N VAL A 297 32.56 2.50 19.91
CA VAL A 297 33.58 1.48 20.13
C VAL A 297 32.96 0.09 20.00
N ASP A 298 33.66 -0.75 19.26
CA ASP A 298 33.53 -2.21 19.21
C ASP A 298 34.93 -2.73 19.57
N ALA A 299 35.13 -3.05 20.86
CA ALA A 299 36.46 -3.33 21.40
C ALA A 299 36.90 -4.77 21.16
N ASP A 300 35.97 -5.71 21.07
CA ASP A 300 36.23 -7.13 20.84
C ASP A 300 36.17 -7.53 19.35
N GLY A 301 35.72 -6.62 18.48
CA GLY A 301 35.74 -6.76 17.03
C GLY A 301 34.70 -7.74 16.50
N ASP A 302 33.60 -7.93 17.23
CA ASP A 302 32.54 -8.87 16.87
C ASP A 302 31.52 -8.30 15.87
N GLY A 303 31.65 -7.01 15.52
CA GLY A 303 30.77 -6.29 14.60
C GLY A 303 29.55 -5.67 15.27
N VAL A 304 29.44 -5.73 16.60
CA VAL A 304 28.41 -5.09 17.43
C VAL A 304 29.08 -4.06 18.34
N TYR A 305 28.47 -2.88 18.47
CA TYR A 305 29.00 -1.86 19.37
C TYR A 305 28.86 -2.27 20.83
N ASP A 306 29.90 -2.00 21.64
CA ASP A 306 29.98 -2.31 23.08
C ASP A 306 28.81 -1.70 23.89
N ARG A 307 28.18 -0.64 23.35
CA ARG A 307 26.95 -0.04 23.88
C ARG A 307 25.89 0.09 22.80
N GLY A 308 24.64 -0.09 23.20
CA GLY A 308 23.49 0.16 22.32
C GLY A 308 23.39 1.62 21.88
N TYR A 309 23.22 1.84 20.58
CA TYR A 309 22.94 3.14 20.00
C TYR A 309 21.48 3.56 20.29
N GLN A 310 21.29 4.81 20.71
CA GLN A 310 19.98 5.38 21.02
C GLN A 310 19.67 6.53 20.05
N PRO A 311 19.12 6.26 18.84
CA PRO A 311 18.98 7.29 17.79
C PRO A 311 18.13 8.50 18.22
N THR A 312 17.18 8.30 19.14
CA THR A 312 16.32 9.36 19.70
C THR A 312 16.82 9.88 21.06
N GLY A 313 17.99 9.47 21.52
CA GLY A 313 18.57 9.83 22.81
C GLY A 313 19.33 11.15 22.76
N ALA A 314 19.38 11.90 23.87
CA ALA A 314 19.91 13.27 23.91
C ALA A 314 21.37 13.46 23.42
N VAL A 315 22.18 12.40 23.44
CA VAL A 315 23.58 12.41 22.97
C VAL A 315 23.65 11.84 21.55
N ASP A 316 23.14 10.62 21.38
CA ASP A 316 23.25 9.82 20.17
C ASP A 316 22.47 10.38 18.98
N SER A 317 21.42 11.18 19.23
CA SER A 317 20.64 11.88 18.19
C SER A 317 21.45 12.96 17.48
N ARG A 318 22.54 13.44 18.08
CA ARG A 318 23.41 14.51 17.53
C ARG A 318 24.67 13.97 16.85
N LEU A 319 24.86 12.64 16.82
CA LEU A 319 26.03 12.04 16.18
C LEU A 319 25.99 12.34 14.67
N GLY A 320 27.00 13.06 14.19
CA GLY A 320 27.10 13.52 12.80
C GLY A 320 26.77 14.99 12.57
N GLU A 321 26.19 15.69 13.56
CA GLU A 321 25.88 17.14 13.48
C GLU A 321 27.06 18.04 13.87
N THR A 322 28.04 17.49 14.58
CA THR A 322 29.23 18.23 15.03
C THR A 322 30.46 17.70 14.29
N PRO A 323 31.26 18.55 13.62
CA PRO A 323 32.55 18.13 13.08
C PRO A 323 33.44 17.63 14.22
N GLY A 324 33.97 16.42 14.07
CA GLY A 324 35.03 15.87 14.92
C GLY A 324 36.40 16.45 14.59
#